data_AF-A0A7S2KNW3-F1
#
_entry.id   AF-A0A7S2KNW3-F1
#
_cell.length_a   1.000
_cell.length_b   1.000
_cell.length_c   1.000
_cell.angle_alpha   90.00
_cell.angle_beta   90.00
_cell.angle_gamma   90.00
#
_symmetry.space_group_name_H-M   'P 1'
#
loop_
_entity.id
_entity.type
_entity.pdbx_description
1 polymer ?
#
loop_
_entity_poly.entity_id
_entity_poly.type
_entity_poly.pdbx_seq_one_letter_code
_entity_poly.pdbx_strand_id
1 'polypeptide(L)'
;EIVTNNVDNYVPPVAGDRIVLSVSGQDLAVHRRSVESNSGTYSEFDERVSELRKRGVKVEIRELKENGFTENKAEKATDKAISLAEDMPVKDTFTTFVKAEESRGNLKAKLVPIILERGLETIEEILNPENATEEDPLMMSANSRESSSSTTDLILEKVTVEGFGSFRQKVCYPLDNRGLVLLRGSNKDGGADSNGSGKSTLAMATLWALTGSTDTRPMQDARAADVVNDSSQMASVSVHGTVNSFDFIITRTKMGKKGGLEFILDGKDLTKQAMKDTQIAINESLGVGPQILARTIFHGQHAMNGLLEATDAKLKEELSVIVPLELW
;
A
#
# COMPACT_ATOMS: atom_id res chain seq x y z
N GLU A 1 -15.85 -27.85 -9.34
CA GLU A 1 -16.01 -28.35 -7.96
C GLU A 1 -16.59 -27.23 -7.10
N ILE A 2 -17.78 -27.42 -6.56
CA ILE A 2 -18.24 -26.58 -5.45
C ILE A 2 -17.40 -27.04 -4.25
N VAL A 3 -16.53 -26.15 -3.80
CA VAL A 3 -15.53 -26.35 -2.73
C VAL A 3 -16.05 -27.31 -1.65
N THR A 4 -15.56 -28.55 -1.71
CA THR A 4 -15.57 -29.53 -0.62
C THR A 4 -14.13 -29.75 -0.20
N ASN A 5 -13.46 -28.66 0.18
CA ASN A 5 -12.20 -28.76 0.92
C ASN A 5 -12.50 -28.47 2.38
N ASN A 6 -12.40 -29.53 3.18
CA ASN A 6 -12.36 -29.60 4.63
C ASN A 6 -12.37 -28.26 5.39
N VAL A 7 -13.50 -27.94 5.99
CA VAL A 7 -13.54 -27.22 7.26
C VAL A 7 -14.62 -27.90 8.10
N ASP A 8 -14.25 -28.40 9.28
CA ASP A 8 -15.12 -29.02 10.31
C ASP A 8 -16.19 -28.06 10.89
N ASN A 9 -16.59 -27.03 10.14
CA ASN A 9 -17.60 -26.03 10.52
C ASN A 9 -18.51 -25.70 9.31
N TYR A 10 -19.08 -26.73 8.67
CA TYR A 10 -20.16 -26.50 7.71
C TYR A 10 -21.43 -26.10 8.48
N VAL A 11 -21.69 -24.80 8.58
CA VAL A 11 -22.98 -24.28 9.04
C VAL A 11 -23.88 -24.17 7.81
N PRO A 12 -24.98 -24.94 7.71
CA PRO A 12 -25.89 -24.83 6.58
C PRO A 12 -26.54 -23.45 6.57
N PRO A 13 -26.69 -22.81 5.39
CA PRO A 13 -27.28 -21.48 5.31
C PRO A 13 -28.73 -21.50 5.80
N VAL A 14 -29.10 -20.49 6.57
CA VAL A 14 -30.43 -20.33 7.19
C VAL A 14 -31.22 -19.18 6.55
N ALA A 15 -32.52 -19.14 6.80
CA ALA A 15 -33.39 -18.08 6.30
C ALA A 15 -32.87 -16.69 6.72
N GLY A 16 -32.63 -15.80 5.76
CA GLY A 16 -32.04 -14.48 5.98
C GLY A 16 -30.59 -14.34 5.50
N ASP A 17 -29.88 -15.45 5.28
CA ASP A 17 -28.51 -15.42 4.76
C ASP A 17 -28.44 -14.92 3.32
N ARG A 18 -27.32 -14.28 2.97
CA ARG A 18 -27.02 -13.84 1.60
C ARG A 18 -25.78 -14.57 1.09
N ILE A 19 -25.94 -15.28 -0.03
CA ILE A 19 -24.86 -15.97 -0.73
C ILE A 19 -24.61 -15.23 -2.04
N VAL A 20 -23.36 -14.81 -2.27
CA VAL A 20 -22.91 -14.21 -3.53
C VAL A 20 -21.95 -15.17 -4.20
N LEU A 21 -22.29 -15.61 -5.41
CA LEU A 21 -21.49 -16.53 -6.21
C LEU A 21 -20.95 -15.79 -7.43
N SER A 22 -19.63 -15.60 -7.50
CA SER A 22 -18.95 -14.98 -8.65
C SER A 22 -18.34 -16.07 -9.52
N VAL A 23 -18.75 -16.15 -10.78
CA VAL A 23 -18.34 -17.22 -11.72
C VAL A 23 -18.06 -16.60 -13.09
N SER A 24 -17.09 -17.14 -13.84
CA SER A 24 -16.85 -16.75 -15.24
C SER A 24 -18.07 -17.10 -16.11
N GLY A 25 -18.30 -16.38 -17.20
CA GLY A 25 -19.41 -16.69 -18.13
C GLY A 25 -19.31 -18.10 -18.73
N GLN A 26 -18.09 -18.58 -18.97
CA GLN A 26 -17.83 -19.92 -19.51
C GLN A 26 -18.16 -21.02 -18.48
N ASP A 27 -17.72 -20.86 -17.23
CA ASP A 27 -17.99 -21.83 -16.16
C ASP A 27 -19.47 -21.82 -15.76
N LEU A 28 -20.12 -20.65 -15.76
CA LEU A 28 -21.55 -20.55 -15.52
C LEU A 28 -22.36 -21.29 -16.60
N ALA A 29 -21.95 -21.18 -17.87
CA ALA A 29 -22.56 -21.91 -18.97
C ALA A 29 -22.33 -23.42 -18.87
N VAL A 30 -21.17 -23.86 -18.36
CA VAL A 30 -20.88 -25.28 -18.08
C VAL A 30 -21.75 -25.81 -16.93
N HIS A 31 -21.84 -25.07 -15.83
CA HIS A 31 -22.64 -25.44 -14.66
C HIS A 31 -24.15 -25.42 -14.93
N ARG A 32 -24.61 -24.64 -15.91
CA ARG A 32 -26.01 -24.61 -16.37
C ARG A 32 -26.33 -25.60 -17.48
N ARG A 33 -25.38 -26.45 -17.91
CA ARG A 33 -25.71 -27.51 -18.89
C ARG A 33 -26.71 -28.47 -18.26
N SER A 34 -27.85 -28.62 -18.93
CA SER A 34 -28.92 -29.51 -18.49
C SER A 34 -28.49 -30.97 -18.61
N VAL A 35 -28.82 -31.76 -17.59
CA VAL A 35 -28.78 -33.22 -17.67
C VAL A 35 -30.16 -33.68 -18.17
N GLU A 36 -30.19 -34.53 -19.20
CA GLU A 36 -31.45 -35.15 -19.64
C GLU A 36 -31.87 -36.22 -18.62
N SER A 37 -33.08 -36.05 -18.09
CA SER A 37 -33.75 -37.04 -17.26
C SER A 37 -35.16 -37.28 -17.78
N ASN A 38 -35.76 -38.43 -17.43
CA ASN A 38 -37.10 -38.83 -17.89
C ASN A 38 -38.25 -37.87 -17.49
N SER A 39 -37.97 -36.81 -16.73
CA SER A 39 -38.94 -35.79 -16.29
C SER A 39 -38.65 -34.37 -16.81
N GLY A 40 -37.69 -34.20 -17.74
CA GLY A 40 -37.34 -32.91 -18.37
C GLY A 40 -35.86 -32.54 -18.21
N THR A 41 -35.46 -31.46 -18.91
CA THR A 41 -34.11 -30.87 -18.85
C THR A 41 -33.99 -29.94 -17.66
N TYR A 42 -33.14 -30.27 -16.70
CA TYR A 42 -32.83 -29.42 -15.55
C TYR A 42 -31.32 -29.29 -15.35
N SER A 43 -30.91 -28.12 -14.86
CA SER A 43 -29.54 -27.82 -14.46
C SER A 43 -29.46 -28.03 -12.95
N GLU A 44 -28.60 -28.94 -12.50
CA GLU A 44 -28.38 -29.25 -11.07
C GLU A 44 -28.02 -27.97 -10.27
N PHE A 45 -27.31 -27.05 -10.93
CA PHE A 45 -26.99 -25.74 -10.39
C PHE A 45 -28.24 -24.89 -10.13
N ASP A 46 -29.15 -24.79 -11.10
CA ASP A 46 -30.36 -23.96 -10.96
C ASP A 46 -31.37 -24.57 -9.98
N GLU A 47 -31.40 -25.90 -9.84
CA GLU A 47 -32.20 -26.59 -8.83
C GLU A 47 -31.72 -26.26 -7.42
N ARG A 48 -30.41 -26.32 -7.19
CA ARG A 48 -29.81 -26.00 -5.89
C ARG A 48 -29.95 -24.53 -5.51
N VAL A 49 -29.83 -23.61 -6.47
CA VAL A 49 -30.13 -22.18 -6.28
C VAL A 49 -31.61 -21.99 -5.93
N SER A 50 -32.51 -22.72 -6.57
CA SER A 50 -33.96 -22.66 -6.29
C SER A 50 -34.30 -23.21 -4.91
N GLU A 51 -33.65 -24.29 -4.48
CA GLU A 51 -33.84 -24.86 -3.14
C GLU A 51 -33.39 -23.88 -2.04
N LEU A 52 -32.24 -23.24 -2.20
CA LEU A 52 -31.74 -22.21 -1.27
C LEU A 52 -32.70 -21.02 -1.19
N ARG A 53 -33.23 -20.56 -2.32
CA ARG A 53 -34.23 -19.47 -2.36
C ARG A 53 -35.53 -19.87 -1.67
N LYS A 54 -36.01 -21.10 -1.85
CA LYS A 54 -37.20 -21.62 -1.14
C LYS A 54 -37.00 -21.66 0.37
N ARG A 55 -35.76 -21.87 0.84
CA ARG A 55 -35.38 -21.82 2.26
C ARG A 55 -35.18 -20.39 2.80
N GLY A 56 -35.45 -19.35 2.00
CA GLY A 56 -35.34 -17.96 2.43
C GLY A 56 -33.92 -17.38 2.35
N VAL A 57 -33.00 -18.05 1.65
CA VAL A 57 -31.63 -17.57 1.41
C VAL A 57 -31.59 -16.70 0.15
N LYS A 58 -31.01 -15.51 0.24
CA LYS A 58 -30.84 -14.63 -0.91
C LYS A 58 -29.59 -15.03 -1.69
N VAL A 59 -29.79 -15.68 -2.84
CA VAL A 59 -28.69 -16.11 -3.73
C VAL A 59 -28.53 -15.14 -4.92
N GLU A 60 -27.36 -14.51 -4.99
CA GLU A 60 -26.94 -13.60 -6.06
C GLU A 60 -25.82 -14.25 -6.89
N ILE A 61 -26.00 -14.32 -8.21
CA ILE A 61 -25.00 -14.86 -9.14
C ILE A 61 -24.43 -13.68 -9.92
N ARG A 62 -23.11 -13.49 -9.86
CA ARG A 62 -22.38 -12.44 -10.59
C ARG A 62 -21.55 -13.09 -11.67
N GLU A 63 -21.84 -12.73 -12.91
CA GLU A 63 -21.03 -13.11 -14.05
C GLU A 63 -19.84 -12.16 -14.16
N LEU A 64 -18.63 -12.72 -14.09
CA LEU A 64 -17.41 -11.97 -14.36
C LEU A 64 -17.27 -11.84 -15.87
N LYS A 65 -17.36 -10.61 -16.39
CA LYS A 65 -17.00 -10.33 -17.78
C LYS A 65 -15.50 -10.51 -17.91
N GLU A 66 -15.08 -11.57 -18.61
CA GLU A 66 -13.74 -11.61 -19.19
C GLU A 66 -13.67 -10.44 -20.18
N ASN A 67 -12.95 -9.37 -19.80
CA ASN A 67 -12.54 -8.39 -20.78
C ASN A 67 -11.70 -9.15 -21.81
N GLY A 68 -12.20 -9.24 -23.03
CA GLY A 68 -11.59 -10.03 -24.10
C GLY A 68 -10.14 -9.64 -24.32
N PHE A 69 -9.23 -10.46 -23.80
CA PHE A 69 -7.91 -10.61 -24.38
C PHE A 69 -8.09 -11.37 -25.68
N THR A 70 -8.12 -10.66 -26.80
CA THR A 70 -7.66 -11.26 -28.05
C THR A 70 -6.18 -11.57 -27.86
N GLU A 71 -5.87 -12.81 -27.47
CA GLU A 71 -4.51 -13.36 -27.42
C GLU A 71 -3.80 -13.06 -28.74
N ASN A 72 -2.93 -12.06 -28.74
CA ASN A 72 -2.05 -11.83 -29.87
C ASN A 72 -1.00 -12.95 -29.84
N LYS A 73 -0.71 -13.56 -30.99
CA LYS A 73 0.37 -14.57 -31.15
C LYS A 73 1.74 -14.11 -30.63
N ALA A 74 1.92 -12.82 -30.38
CA ALA A 74 3.10 -12.24 -29.73
C ALA A 74 3.18 -12.55 -28.22
N GLU A 75 2.06 -12.63 -27.49
CA GLU A 75 2.04 -12.88 -26.03
C GLU A 75 2.50 -14.30 -25.68
N LYS A 76 2.13 -15.33 -26.48
CA LYS A 76 2.65 -16.70 -26.29
C LYS A 76 4.16 -16.84 -26.47
N ALA A 77 4.78 -15.94 -27.25
CA ALA A 77 6.24 -15.91 -27.36
C ALA A 77 6.89 -15.17 -26.18
N THR A 78 6.13 -14.28 -25.52
CA THR A 78 6.60 -13.45 -24.41
C THR A 78 6.51 -14.22 -23.09
N ASP A 79 5.39 -14.90 -22.80
CA ASP A 79 5.23 -15.70 -21.58
C ASP A 79 6.19 -16.90 -21.53
N LYS A 80 6.48 -17.51 -22.69
CA LYS A 80 7.45 -18.61 -22.79
C LYS A 80 8.90 -18.13 -22.67
N ALA A 81 9.17 -16.85 -22.98
CA ALA A 81 10.47 -16.23 -22.76
C ALA A 81 10.64 -15.74 -21.32
N ILE A 82 9.56 -15.25 -20.69
CA ILE A 82 9.52 -14.84 -19.28
C ILE A 82 9.68 -16.06 -18.37
N SER A 83 9.01 -17.19 -18.65
CA SER A 83 9.18 -18.42 -17.86
C SER A 83 10.57 -19.05 -18.01
N LEU A 84 11.34 -18.69 -19.05
CA LEU A 84 12.73 -19.13 -19.22
C LEU A 84 13.74 -18.18 -18.54
N ALA A 85 13.35 -16.95 -18.22
CA ALA A 85 14.24 -15.94 -17.64
C ALA A 85 14.33 -16.02 -16.12
N GLU A 86 13.29 -16.55 -15.43
CA GLU A 86 13.25 -16.67 -13.97
C GLU A 86 14.28 -17.69 -13.43
N ASP A 87 14.67 -18.69 -14.23
CA ASP A 87 15.68 -19.71 -13.87
C ASP A 87 17.05 -19.46 -14.51
N MET A 88 17.22 -18.34 -15.23
CA MET A 88 18.44 -18.07 -15.99
C MET A 88 19.46 -17.27 -15.14
N PRO A 89 20.75 -17.66 -15.13
CA PRO A 89 21.79 -16.88 -14.45
C PRO A 89 21.81 -15.42 -14.94
N VAL A 90 22.06 -14.46 -14.04
CA VAL A 90 22.00 -13.01 -14.33
C VAL A 90 22.80 -12.61 -15.58
N LYS A 91 23.99 -13.20 -15.77
CA LYS A 91 24.84 -12.97 -16.96
C LYS A 91 24.20 -13.47 -18.26
N ASP A 92 23.52 -14.62 -18.20
CA ASP A 92 22.82 -15.23 -19.34
C ASP A 92 21.54 -14.46 -19.68
N THR A 93 20.82 -13.97 -18.66
CA THR A 93 19.64 -13.11 -18.82
C THR A 93 20.00 -11.81 -19.52
N PHE A 94 21.07 -11.14 -19.06
CA PHE A 94 21.57 -9.92 -19.70
C PHE A 94 22.02 -10.17 -21.15
N THR A 95 22.77 -11.25 -21.40
CA THR A 95 23.23 -11.60 -22.75
C THR A 95 22.05 -11.88 -23.69
N THR A 96 21.03 -12.58 -23.20
CA THR A 96 19.81 -12.89 -23.96
C THR A 96 19.03 -11.63 -24.28
N PHE A 97 18.92 -10.70 -23.32
CA PHE A 97 18.28 -9.41 -23.52
C PHE A 97 18.97 -8.58 -24.62
N VAL A 98 20.29 -8.41 -24.54
CA VAL A 98 21.03 -7.58 -25.51
C VAL A 98 20.93 -8.17 -26.93
N LYS A 99 21.00 -9.49 -27.08
CA LYS A 99 20.79 -10.18 -28.37
C LYS A 99 19.36 -10.06 -28.88
N ALA A 100 18.36 -10.08 -27.99
CA ALA A 100 16.98 -9.87 -28.36
C ALA A 100 16.76 -8.45 -28.90
N GLU A 101 17.34 -7.43 -28.27
CA GLU A 101 17.24 -6.03 -28.71
C GLU A 101 17.98 -5.76 -30.03
N GLU A 102 19.07 -6.48 -30.32
CA GLU A 102 19.69 -6.49 -31.65
C GLU A 102 18.73 -7.08 -32.70
N SER A 103 18.13 -8.24 -32.40
CA SER A 103 17.21 -8.91 -33.33
C SER A 103 15.94 -8.11 -33.63
N ARG A 104 15.52 -7.26 -32.68
CA ARG A 104 14.40 -6.31 -32.81
C ARG A 104 14.77 -5.03 -33.55
N GLY A 105 16.07 -4.80 -33.84
CA GLY A 105 16.55 -3.58 -34.49
C GLY A 105 16.64 -2.36 -33.58
N ASN A 106 16.41 -2.52 -32.28
CA ASN A 106 16.52 -1.46 -31.28
C ASN A 106 17.99 -1.15 -30.94
N LEU A 107 18.88 -2.11 -31.20
CA LEU A 107 20.30 -1.98 -30.96
C LEU A 107 21.11 -2.14 -32.25
N LYS A 108 22.07 -1.24 -32.47
CA LYS A 108 23.00 -1.34 -33.62
C LYS A 108 23.96 -2.50 -33.38
N ALA A 109 24.12 -3.39 -34.36
CA ALA A 109 25.04 -4.54 -34.29
C ALA A 109 26.48 -4.18 -33.86
N LYS A 110 26.95 -2.97 -34.21
CA LYS A 110 28.28 -2.47 -33.80
C LYS A 110 28.41 -2.19 -32.30
N LEU A 111 27.30 -1.92 -31.60
CA LEU A 111 27.28 -1.59 -30.18
C LEU A 111 27.07 -2.82 -29.29
N VAL A 112 26.51 -3.90 -29.84
CA VAL A 112 26.28 -5.18 -29.14
C VAL A 112 27.52 -5.71 -28.42
N PRO A 113 28.69 -5.86 -29.08
CA PRO A 113 29.88 -6.38 -28.39
C PRO A 113 30.35 -5.46 -27.26
N ILE A 114 30.26 -4.13 -27.45
CA ILE A 114 30.68 -3.13 -26.46
C ILE A 114 29.76 -3.18 -25.22
N ILE A 115 28.45 -3.31 -25.44
CA ILE A 115 27.45 -3.36 -24.37
C ILE A 115 27.52 -4.68 -23.61
N LEU A 116 27.76 -5.79 -24.31
CA LEU A 116 27.96 -7.09 -23.66
C LEU A 116 29.21 -7.09 -22.78
N GLU A 117 30.34 -6.60 -23.29
CA GLU A 117 31.59 -6.52 -22.55
C GLU A 117 31.42 -5.65 -21.28
N ARG A 118 31.01 -4.39 -21.42
CA ARG A 118 30.85 -3.47 -20.28
C ARG A 118 29.74 -3.86 -19.31
N GLY A 119 28.65 -4.43 -19.82
CA GLY A 119 27.55 -4.88 -18.98
C GLY A 119 27.92 -6.11 -18.16
N LEU A 120 28.65 -7.07 -18.75
CA LEU A 120 29.12 -8.26 -18.04
C LEU A 120 30.21 -7.93 -17.01
N GLU A 121 31.10 -6.98 -17.31
CA GLU A 121 32.06 -6.41 -16.34
C GLU A 121 31.33 -5.83 -15.13
N THR A 122 30.37 -4.92 -15.36
CA THR A 122 29.57 -4.31 -14.28
C THR A 122 28.82 -5.35 -13.45
N ILE A 123 28.22 -6.36 -14.09
CA ILE A 123 27.51 -7.45 -13.38
C ILE A 123 28.49 -8.24 -12.52
N GLU A 124 29.72 -8.47 -12.99
CA GLU A 124 30.75 -9.18 -12.24
C GLU A 124 31.27 -8.38 -11.04
N GLU A 125 31.42 -7.06 -11.17
CA GLU A 125 31.75 -6.16 -10.07
C GLU A 125 30.64 -6.13 -8.99
N ILE A 126 29.37 -6.11 -9.41
CA ILE A 126 28.23 -6.13 -8.47
C ILE A 126 28.14 -7.47 -7.74
N LEU A 127 28.39 -8.59 -8.44
CA LEU A 127 28.32 -9.93 -7.84
C LEU A 127 29.54 -10.25 -6.98
N ASN A 128 30.71 -9.68 -7.29
CA ASN A 128 31.98 -9.93 -6.59
C ASN A 128 32.70 -8.61 -6.26
N PRO A 129 32.21 -7.85 -5.27
CA PRO A 129 32.77 -6.54 -4.92
C PRO A 129 34.23 -6.59 -4.43
N GLU A 130 34.76 -7.78 -4.10
CA GLU A 130 36.14 -7.99 -3.66
C GLU A 130 37.17 -8.01 -4.82
N ASN A 131 36.73 -8.07 -6.07
CA ASN A 131 37.59 -8.15 -7.27
C ASN A 131 37.80 -6.83 -8.02
N ALA A 132 37.24 -5.71 -7.53
CA ALA A 132 37.40 -4.41 -8.18
C ALA A 132 38.85 -3.91 -8.06
N THR A 133 39.57 -3.88 -9.18
CA THR A 133 40.96 -3.38 -9.25
C THR A 133 41.00 -1.85 -9.08
N GLU A 134 41.78 -1.37 -8.11
CA GLU A 134 41.88 0.03 -7.67
C GLU A 134 42.46 1.04 -8.69
N GLU A 135 42.65 0.69 -9.97
CA GLU A 135 43.52 1.46 -10.89
C GLU A 135 42.83 2.35 -11.95
N ASP A 136 41.52 2.65 -11.87
CA ASP A 136 40.89 3.61 -12.80
C ASP A 136 40.75 5.04 -12.21
N PRO A 137 41.43 6.07 -12.76
CA PRO A 137 41.42 7.45 -12.24
C PRO A 137 40.05 8.15 -12.27
N LEU A 138 39.04 7.58 -12.94
CA LEU A 138 37.65 8.07 -12.90
C LEU A 138 36.92 7.70 -11.60
N MET A 139 37.48 6.80 -10.78
CA MET A 139 36.89 6.33 -9.51
C MET A 139 37.12 7.28 -8.31
N MET A 140 37.97 8.32 -8.41
CA MET A 140 38.06 9.36 -7.36
C MET A 140 36.75 10.16 -7.17
N SER A 141 35.80 10.03 -8.10
CA SER A 141 34.44 10.58 -7.99
C SER A 141 33.43 9.55 -7.44
N ALA A 142 33.71 8.25 -7.58
CA ALA A 142 32.80 7.16 -7.23
C ALA A 142 32.85 6.76 -5.76
N ASN A 143 33.98 6.95 -5.06
CA ASN A 143 34.06 6.77 -3.60
C ASN A 143 33.28 7.81 -2.78
N SER A 144 32.58 8.75 -3.43
CA SER A 144 31.57 9.62 -2.79
C SER A 144 30.12 9.27 -3.16
N ARG A 145 29.92 8.17 -3.89
CA ARG A 145 28.62 7.58 -4.17
C ARG A 145 28.61 6.13 -3.72
N GLU A 146 28.90 5.93 -2.44
CA GLU A 146 27.96 5.12 -1.68
C GLU A 146 26.60 5.78 -1.91
N SER A 147 25.80 5.24 -2.83
CA SER A 147 24.35 5.36 -2.71
C SER A 147 24.02 4.68 -1.39
N SER A 148 24.21 5.41 -0.28
CA SER A 148 23.66 5.06 1.00
C SER A 148 22.18 4.87 0.71
N SER A 149 21.72 3.63 0.60
CA SER A 149 20.31 3.35 0.73
C SER A 149 20.00 3.81 2.15
N SER A 150 19.58 5.07 2.29
CA SER A 150 19.33 5.69 3.58
C SER A 150 18.09 5.02 4.14
N THR A 151 18.30 3.89 4.79
CA THR A 151 17.27 3.22 5.56
C THR A 151 16.85 4.22 6.62
N THR A 152 15.58 4.61 6.57
CA THR A 152 15.00 5.51 7.56
C THR A 152 14.45 4.66 8.68
N ASP A 153 15.05 4.74 9.86
CA ASP A 153 14.51 4.16 11.07
C ASP A 153 13.65 5.19 11.79
N LEU A 154 12.32 5.05 11.69
CA LEU A 154 11.35 5.96 12.28
C LEU A 154 10.58 5.28 13.42
N ILE A 155 10.76 5.78 14.63
CA ILE A 155 10.09 5.28 15.84
C ILE A 155 9.17 6.37 16.38
N LEU A 156 7.92 6.00 16.67
CA LEU A 156 6.92 6.88 17.29
C LEU A 156 6.79 6.49 18.76
N GLU A 157 7.11 7.41 19.67
CA GLU A 157 7.15 7.10 21.10
C GLU A 157 5.88 7.51 21.84
N LYS A 158 5.38 8.71 21.57
CA LYS A 158 4.16 9.19 22.21
C LYS A 158 3.44 10.21 21.34
N VAL A 159 2.14 10.28 21.55
CA VAL A 159 1.29 11.34 20.99
C VAL A 159 0.54 12.04 22.12
N THR A 160 0.55 13.36 22.08
CA THR A 160 -0.22 14.21 22.98
C THR A 160 -1.29 14.93 22.18
N VAL A 161 -2.54 14.82 22.62
CA VAL A 161 -3.70 15.46 21.98
C VAL A 161 -4.40 16.38 22.96
N GLU A 162 -4.83 17.56 22.52
CA GLU A 162 -5.62 18.52 23.32
C GLU A 162 -6.55 19.31 22.40
N GLY A 163 -7.82 19.46 22.80
CA GLY A 163 -8.84 20.09 21.97
C GLY A 163 -9.03 19.46 20.58
N PHE A 164 -8.66 18.18 20.40
CA PHE A 164 -8.61 17.49 19.10
C PHE A 164 -9.69 16.40 19.00
N GLY A 165 -10.63 16.56 18.06
CA GLY A 165 -11.77 15.67 17.86
C GLY A 165 -12.56 15.45 19.16
N SER A 166 -12.61 14.20 19.64
CA SER A 166 -13.30 13.87 20.91
C SER A 166 -12.51 14.26 22.18
N PHE A 167 -11.22 14.63 22.05
CA PHE A 167 -10.33 14.89 23.19
C PHE A 167 -10.31 16.37 23.54
N ARG A 168 -11.22 16.80 24.42
CA ARG A 168 -11.24 18.18 24.93
C ARG A 168 -10.01 18.50 25.79
N GLN A 169 -9.70 17.61 26.74
CA GLN A 169 -8.57 17.79 27.66
C GLN A 169 -7.30 17.18 27.09
N LYS A 170 -6.15 17.62 27.62
CA LYS A 170 -4.85 17.06 27.28
C LYS A 170 -4.78 15.58 27.65
N VAL A 171 -4.50 14.74 26.66
CA VAL A 171 -4.24 13.31 26.81
C VAL A 171 -2.87 13.00 26.22
N CYS A 172 -2.01 12.35 27.01
CA CYS A 172 -0.74 11.81 26.55
C CYS A 172 -0.88 10.29 26.41
N TYR A 173 -0.65 9.78 25.20
CA TYR A 173 -0.78 8.37 24.88
C TYR A 173 0.58 7.78 24.46
N PRO A 174 1.12 6.79 25.19
CA PRO A 174 2.38 6.13 24.83
C PRO A 174 2.18 5.14 23.67
N LEU A 175 3.14 5.13 22.75
CA LEU A 175 3.20 4.31 21.54
C LEU A 175 4.36 3.30 21.58
N ASP A 176 5.48 3.64 22.21
CA ASP A 176 6.68 2.80 22.29
C ASP A 176 6.53 1.61 23.25
N ASN A 177 7.25 0.52 22.95
CA ASN A 177 7.44 -0.61 23.87
C ASN A 177 6.15 -1.33 24.31
N ARG A 178 5.11 -1.34 23.46
CA ARG A 178 3.80 -1.96 23.78
C ARG A 178 3.46 -3.22 22.98
N GLY A 179 4.22 -3.51 21.92
CA GLY A 179 3.90 -4.61 21.00
C GLY A 179 2.53 -4.42 20.35
N LEU A 180 1.73 -5.49 20.30
CA LEU A 180 0.38 -5.46 19.73
C LEU A 180 -0.63 -4.88 20.74
N VAL A 181 -1.23 -3.74 20.41
CA VAL A 181 -2.20 -3.04 21.27
C VAL A 181 -3.59 -3.02 20.64
N LEU A 182 -4.59 -3.47 21.40
CA LEU A 182 -6.00 -3.32 21.02
C LEU A 182 -6.60 -2.06 21.66
N LEU A 183 -6.91 -1.05 20.84
CA LEU A 183 -7.57 0.17 21.29
C LEU A 183 -9.09 -0.03 21.40
N ARG A 184 -9.62 -0.07 22.62
CA ARG A 184 -11.07 -0.15 22.90
C ARG A 184 -11.60 1.16 23.47
N GLY A 185 -12.87 1.42 23.21
CA GLY A 185 -13.59 2.58 23.72
C GLY A 185 -15.07 2.31 23.77
N SER A 186 -15.74 2.87 24.76
CA SER A 186 -17.20 2.83 24.92
C SER A 186 -17.70 4.26 24.81
N ASN A 187 -18.73 4.46 23.98
CA ASN A 187 -19.42 5.73 23.94
C ASN A 187 -20.55 5.67 24.97
N LYS A 188 -20.64 6.69 25.82
CA LYS A 188 -21.67 6.82 26.86
C LYS A 188 -22.79 7.79 26.47
N ASP A 189 -22.68 8.39 25.29
CA ASP A 189 -23.72 9.23 24.71
C ASP A 189 -24.83 8.34 24.13
N GLY A 190 -26.08 8.81 24.21
CA GLY A 190 -27.23 8.01 23.79
C GLY A 190 -27.19 7.65 22.30
N GLY A 191 -27.27 6.36 21.97
CA GLY A 191 -27.52 5.87 20.61
C GLY A 191 -26.34 5.27 19.85
N ALA A 192 -25.18 5.05 20.48
CA ALA A 192 -24.07 4.33 19.85
C ALA A 192 -23.28 3.48 20.87
N ASP A 193 -23.24 2.16 20.69
CA ASP A 193 -22.58 1.24 21.65
C ASP A 193 -21.06 1.48 21.79
N SER A 194 -20.39 1.93 20.72
CA SER A 194 -18.92 2.18 20.70
C SER A 194 -18.47 3.23 19.66
N ASN A 195 -19.27 3.52 18.63
CA ASN A 195 -18.93 4.52 17.63
C ASN A 195 -18.92 5.93 18.24
N GLY A 196 -18.00 6.78 17.78
CA GLY A 196 -17.83 8.14 18.30
C GLY A 196 -16.98 8.26 19.57
N SER A 197 -16.49 7.15 20.15
CA SER A 197 -15.67 7.18 21.37
C SER A 197 -14.23 7.72 21.20
N GLY A 198 -13.88 8.31 20.04
CA GLY A 198 -12.54 8.87 19.79
C GLY A 198 -11.41 7.88 19.42
N LYS A 199 -11.70 6.59 19.21
CA LYS A 199 -10.66 5.57 18.87
C LYS A 199 -9.89 5.91 17.59
N SER A 200 -10.62 6.08 16.49
CA SER A 200 -10.03 6.42 15.19
C SER A 200 -9.37 7.80 15.23
N THR A 201 -9.95 8.74 15.98
CA THR A 201 -9.35 10.06 16.22
C THR A 201 -7.98 9.94 16.87
N LEU A 202 -7.82 9.13 17.92
CA LEU A 202 -6.53 8.92 18.58
C LEU A 202 -5.54 8.21 17.65
N ALA A 203 -5.99 7.17 16.95
CA ALA A 203 -5.14 6.41 16.04
C ALA A 203 -4.60 7.26 14.87
N MET A 204 -5.40 8.20 14.37
CA MET A 204 -5.04 9.08 13.25
C MET A 204 -4.44 10.42 13.70
N ALA A 205 -4.35 10.69 15.00
CA ALA A 205 -3.81 11.95 15.53
C ALA A 205 -2.34 12.13 15.11
N THR A 206 -1.55 11.06 15.19
CA THR A 206 -0.14 11.07 14.78
C THR A 206 0.00 11.39 13.29
N LEU A 207 -0.82 10.76 12.43
CA LEU A 207 -0.84 11.07 11.00
C LEU A 207 -1.14 12.56 10.74
N TRP A 208 -2.11 13.12 11.46
CA TRP A 208 -2.47 14.53 11.34
C TRP A 208 -1.34 15.46 11.79
N ALA A 209 -0.65 15.16 12.87
CA ALA A 209 0.52 15.94 13.29
C ALA A 209 1.61 15.94 12.21
N LEU A 210 1.94 14.75 11.70
CA LEU A 210 2.99 14.57 10.69
C LEU A 210 2.66 15.21 9.34
N THR A 211 1.39 15.15 8.90
CA THR A 211 1.02 15.46 7.50
C THR A 211 0.00 16.59 7.34
N GLY A 212 -0.75 16.92 8.39
CA GLY A 212 -1.90 17.82 8.33
C GLY A 212 -3.21 17.19 7.84
N SER A 213 -3.21 15.90 7.49
CA SER A 213 -4.39 15.14 7.08
C SER A 213 -4.75 14.08 8.12
N THR A 214 -6.03 13.89 8.39
CA THR A 214 -6.55 12.73 9.14
C THR A 214 -6.91 11.57 8.23
N ASP A 215 -6.79 11.76 6.92
CA ASP A 215 -7.13 10.79 5.89
C ASP A 215 -5.86 10.29 5.19
N THR A 216 -5.78 8.99 5.02
CA THR A 216 -4.67 8.29 4.35
C THR A 216 -4.79 8.33 2.83
N ARG A 217 -5.91 8.79 2.27
CA ARG A 217 -6.09 8.93 0.82
C ARG A 217 -5.23 10.06 0.25
N PRO A 218 -4.81 9.96 -1.03
CA PRO A 218 -4.08 11.02 -1.71
C PRO A 218 -4.81 12.36 -1.58
N MET A 219 -4.02 13.41 -1.35
CA MET A 219 -4.40 14.74 -0.89
C MET A 219 -5.19 15.58 -1.92
N GLN A 220 -6.03 14.95 -2.76
CA GLN A 220 -6.78 15.61 -3.83
C GLN A 220 -8.04 16.33 -3.32
N ASP A 221 -8.61 15.96 -2.16
CA ASP A 221 -9.86 16.58 -1.69
C ASP A 221 -10.04 16.59 -0.15
N ALA A 222 -8.94 16.53 0.61
CA ALA A 222 -9.01 16.69 2.05
C ALA A 222 -9.25 18.16 2.40
N ARG A 223 -10.51 18.62 2.34
CA ARG A 223 -10.93 19.75 3.19
C ARG A 223 -10.50 19.36 4.59
N ALA A 224 -9.58 20.12 5.19
CA ALA A 224 -9.15 19.89 6.56
C ALA A 224 -10.42 19.70 7.38
N ALA A 225 -10.66 18.45 7.80
CA ALA A 225 -11.80 18.13 8.65
C ALA A 225 -11.73 19.11 9.83
N ASP A 226 -12.87 19.59 10.31
CA ASP A 226 -12.85 20.35 11.54
C ASP A 226 -12.37 19.42 12.66
N VAL A 227 -11.09 19.52 12.97
CA VAL A 227 -10.40 18.70 13.98
C VAL A 227 -10.52 19.33 15.36
N VAL A 228 -11.02 20.56 15.46
CA VAL A 228 -11.17 21.25 16.73
C VAL A 228 -12.39 20.69 17.44
N ASN A 229 -12.21 20.29 18.69
CA ASN A 229 -13.32 19.88 19.55
C ASN A 229 -14.28 21.07 19.73
N ASP A 230 -15.60 20.82 19.61
CA ASP A 230 -16.64 21.87 19.68
C ASP A 230 -16.60 22.72 20.97
N SER A 231 -16.06 22.18 22.06
CA SER A 231 -15.91 22.88 23.35
C SER A 231 -14.53 23.51 23.56
N SER A 232 -13.71 23.57 22.51
CA SER A 232 -12.33 24.08 22.53
C SER A 232 -12.13 25.16 21.49
N GLN A 233 -11.21 26.09 21.74
CA GLN A 233 -10.87 27.15 20.78
C GLN A 233 -9.75 26.73 19.81
N MET A 234 -8.99 25.70 20.18
CA MET A 234 -7.81 25.26 19.46
C MET A 234 -7.63 23.75 19.64
N ALA A 235 -7.21 23.09 18.58
CA ALA A 235 -6.67 21.75 18.62
C ALA A 235 -5.14 21.80 18.60
N SER A 236 -4.51 20.92 19.36
CA SER A 236 -3.07 20.69 19.36
C SER A 236 -2.79 19.19 19.37
N VAL A 237 -1.91 18.75 18.48
CA VAL A 237 -1.35 17.40 18.50
C VAL A 237 0.17 17.50 18.43
N SER A 238 0.83 16.86 19.38
CA SER A 238 2.29 16.78 19.46
C SER A 238 2.75 15.33 19.43
N VAL A 239 3.66 15.02 18.52
CA VAL A 239 4.26 13.70 18.35
C VAL A 239 5.72 13.77 18.74
N HIS A 240 6.15 12.81 19.55
CA HIS A 240 7.55 12.61 19.91
C HIS A 240 8.01 11.24 19.42
N GLY A 241 9.25 11.17 18.97
CA GLY A 241 9.86 9.94 18.50
C GLY A 241 11.30 10.15 18.09
N THR A 242 11.87 9.15 17.42
CA THR A 242 13.23 9.22 16.88
C THR A 242 13.24 8.94 15.39
N VAL A 243 14.09 9.64 14.64
CA VAL A 243 14.46 9.30 13.27
C VAL A 243 15.95 9.06 13.21
N ASN A 244 16.37 7.86 12.78
CA ASN A 244 17.79 7.46 12.72
C ASN A 244 18.54 7.76 14.04
N SER A 245 17.89 7.43 15.18
CA SER A 245 18.36 7.73 16.55
C SER A 245 18.40 9.20 16.98
N PHE A 246 17.91 10.14 16.17
CA PHE A 246 17.77 11.55 16.55
C PHE A 246 16.35 11.83 17.04
N ASP A 247 16.23 12.44 18.22
CA ASP A 247 14.94 12.82 18.80
C ASP A 247 14.25 13.88 17.95
N PHE A 248 12.94 13.74 17.74
CA PHE A 248 12.13 14.77 17.10
C PHE A 248 10.85 15.06 17.88
N ILE A 249 10.41 16.32 17.78
CA ILE A 249 9.10 16.78 18.25
C ILE A 249 8.43 17.52 17.10
N ILE A 250 7.23 17.07 16.72
CA ILE A 250 6.38 17.77 15.77
C ILE A 250 5.09 18.15 16.47
N THR A 251 4.80 19.44 16.53
CA THR A 251 3.56 19.96 17.12
C THR A 251 2.77 20.70 16.06
N ARG A 252 1.53 20.27 15.84
CA ARG A 252 0.59 20.91 14.92
C ARG A 252 -0.59 21.47 15.68
N THR A 253 -0.98 22.70 15.36
CA THR A 253 -2.13 23.36 15.97
C THR A 253 -3.11 23.88 14.93
N LYS A 254 -4.38 23.99 15.33
CA LYS A 254 -5.48 24.52 14.50
C LYS A 254 -6.39 25.38 15.37
N MET A 255 -6.59 26.64 14.97
CA MET A 255 -7.47 27.60 15.64
C MET A 255 -8.27 28.37 14.58
N GLY A 256 -9.50 27.91 14.30
CA GLY A 256 -10.32 28.43 13.21
C GLY A 256 -9.60 28.39 11.87
N LYS A 257 -9.42 29.54 11.22
CA LYS A 257 -8.68 29.63 9.93
C LYS A 257 -7.15 29.59 10.10
N LYS A 258 -6.62 29.84 11.31
CA LYS A 258 -5.18 29.83 11.59
C LYS A 258 -4.70 28.42 11.93
N GLY A 259 -3.47 28.12 11.57
CA GLY A 259 -2.78 26.89 11.97
C GLY A 259 -1.35 27.21 12.36
N GLY A 260 -0.74 26.31 13.14
CA GLY A 260 0.67 26.36 13.51
C GLY A 260 1.32 25.00 13.28
N LEU A 261 2.61 25.02 12.99
CA LEU A 261 3.43 23.82 12.82
C LEU A 261 4.83 24.12 13.34
N GLU A 262 5.23 23.38 14.35
CA GLU A 262 6.53 23.46 15.00
C GLU A 262 7.26 22.15 14.80
N PHE A 263 8.57 22.24 14.54
CA PHE A 263 9.42 21.08 14.31
C PHE A 263 10.76 21.26 15.01
N ILE A 264 11.06 20.37 15.95
CA ILE A 264 12.33 20.31 16.67
C ILE A 264 12.97 18.97 16.33
N LEU A 265 14.27 18.98 15.98
CA LEU A 265 15.07 17.80 15.70
C LEU A 265 16.39 17.91 16.46
N ASP A 266 16.71 16.91 17.27
CA ASP A 266 17.92 16.84 18.11
C ASP A 266 18.13 18.13 18.94
N GLY A 267 17.03 18.61 19.55
CA GLY A 267 17.01 19.86 20.33
C GLY A 267 17.10 21.15 19.51
N LYS A 268 17.27 21.08 18.18
CA LYS A 268 17.31 22.24 17.29
C LYS A 268 15.94 22.54 16.71
N ASP A 269 15.48 23.77 16.87
CA ASP A 269 14.26 24.24 16.21
C ASP A 269 14.50 24.42 14.71
N LEU A 270 13.80 23.62 13.90
CA LEU A 270 13.80 23.65 12.44
C LEU A 270 12.53 24.29 11.87
N THR A 271 11.68 24.87 12.71
CA THR A 271 10.47 25.59 12.31
C THR A 271 10.81 26.74 11.38
N LYS A 272 10.09 26.80 10.24
CA LYS A 272 10.23 27.86 9.23
C LYS A 272 9.12 28.89 9.38
N GLN A 273 9.28 30.02 8.69
CA GLN A 273 8.30 31.11 8.71
C GLN A 273 6.93 30.68 8.16
N ALA A 274 6.91 29.86 7.09
CA ALA A 274 5.69 29.33 6.52
C ALA A 274 5.49 27.86 6.90
N MET A 275 4.26 27.49 7.25
CA MET A 275 3.90 26.09 7.56
C MET A 275 4.25 25.12 6.42
N LYS A 276 4.14 25.56 5.17
CA LYS A 276 4.48 24.75 3.99
C LYS A 276 5.97 24.39 4.00
N ASP A 277 6.83 25.35 4.33
CA ASP A 277 8.28 25.15 4.37
C ASP A 277 8.68 24.28 5.56
N THR A 278 8.01 24.46 6.71
CA THR A 278 8.18 23.54 7.86
C THR A 278 7.76 22.12 7.49
N GLN A 279 6.68 21.94 6.72
CA GLN A 279 6.25 20.61 6.25
C GLN A 279 7.28 19.97 5.32
N ILE A 280 7.88 20.75 4.41
CA ILE A 280 8.96 20.28 3.54
C ILE A 280 10.14 19.82 4.40
N ALA A 281 10.55 20.64 5.37
CA ALA A 281 11.64 20.28 6.29
C ALA A 281 11.36 19.01 7.09
N ILE A 282 10.12 18.79 7.55
CA ILE A 282 9.70 17.54 8.19
C ILE A 282 9.84 16.37 7.23
N ASN A 283 9.29 16.48 6.01
CA ASN A 283 9.31 15.39 5.04
C ASN A 283 10.75 14.99 4.66
N GLU A 284 11.63 15.99 4.46
CA GLU A 284 13.05 15.78 4.16
C GLU A 284 13.79 15.16 5.34
N SER A 285 13.57 15.65 6.56
CA SER A 285 14.27 15.17 7.76
C SER A 285 13.83 13.77 8.17
N LEU A 286 12.53 13.47 8.01
CA LEU A 286 12.00 12.15 8.34
C LEU A 286 12.19 11.13 7.21
N GLY A 287 12.57 11.55 6.00
CA GLY A 287 12.68 10.64 4.84
C GLY A 287 11.36 9.98 4.41
N VAL A 288 10.24 10.36 5.02
CA VAL A 288 8.92 9.79 4.76
C VAL A 288 7.91 10.89 4.41
N GLY A 289 7.39 10.81 3.20
CA GLY A 289 6.29 11.67 2.77
C GLY A 289 4.93 11.21 3.34
N PRO A 290 3.90 12.07 3.29
CA PRO A 290 2.54 11.71 3.69
C PRO A 290 2.01 10.45 3.01
N GLN A 291 2.37 10.25 1.74
CA GLN A 291 1.95 9.09 0.96
C GLN A 291 2.57 7.79 1.47
N ILE A 292 3.86 7.81 1.86
CA ILE A 292 4.54 6.63 2.40
C ILE A 292 3.93 6.28 3.77
N LEU A 293 3.79 7.27 4.66
CA LEU A 293 3.18 7.08 5.98
C LEU A 293 1.78 6.45 5.92
N ALA A 294 0.95 6.90 4.98
CA ALA A 294 -0.39 6.39 4.73
C ALA A 294 -0.44 4.96 4.13
N ARG A 295 0.69 4.45 3.65
CA ARG A 295 0.80 3.11 3.04
C ARG A 295 1.53 2.11 3.92
N THR A 296 2.41 2.59 4.80
CA THR A 296 3.29 1.72 5.60
C THR A 296 2.90 1.70 7.08
N ILE A 297 2.48 2.83 7.65
CA ILE A 297 2.22 2.96 9.10
C ILE A 297 0.72 3.11 9.38
N PHE A 298 0.02 3.98 8.65
CA PHE A 298 -1.36 4.34 8.94
C PHE A 298 -2.32 3.71 7.95
N HIS A 299 -3.22 2.85 8.43
CA HIS A 299 -4.23 2.20 7.60
C HIS A 299 -5.63 2.65 8.02
N GLY A 300 -6.28 3.46 7.19
CA GLY A 300 -7.65 3.91 7.43
C GLY A 300 -8.68 2.78 7.25
N GLN A 301 -9.87 2.94 7.83
CA GLN A 301 -10.95 1.93 7.79
C GLN A 301 -11.41 1.54 6.37
N HIS A 302 -11.10 2.36 5.37
CA HIS A 302 -11.46 2.13 3.96
C HIS A 302 -10.24 1.82 3.08
N ALA A 303 -9.04 1.71 3.65
CA ALA A 303 -7.80 1.54 2.88
C ALA A 303 -7.49 0.07 2.52
N MET A 304 -8.02 -0.90 3.27
CA MET A 304 -7.58 -2.30 3.17
C MET A 304 -7.93 -3.00 1.85
N ASN A 305 -9.08 -2.67 1.24
CA ASN A 305 -9.47 -3.25 -0.04
C ASN A 305 -8.88 -2.50 -1.24
N GLY A 306 -8.37 -1.28 -1.03
CA GLY A 306 -8.00 -0.39 -2.13
C GLY A 306 -6.84 -0.90 -2.98
N LEU A 307 -5.88 -1.59 -2.37
CA LEU A 307 -4.72 -2.16 -3.07
C LEU A 307 -5.04 -3.52 -3.70
N LEU A 308 -5.80 -4.37 -2.99
CA LEU A 308 -6.18 -5.71 -3.47
C LEU A 308 -7.19 -5.65 -4.63
N GLU A 309 -7.99 -4.58 -4.69
CA GLU A 309 -8.95 -4.32 -5.78
C GLU A 309 -8.39 -3.30 -6.80
N ALA A 310 -7.12 -2.89 -6.69
CA ALA A 310 -6.49 -1.98 -7.64
C ALA A 310 -6.27 -2.65 -8.99
N THR A 311 -6.38 -1.89 -10.08
CA THR A 311 -5.89 -2.32 -11.39
C THR A 311 -4.37 -2.34 -11.39
N ASP A 312 -3.75 -3.13 -12.27
CA ASP A 312 -2.28 -3.20 -12.40
C ASP A 312 -1.62 -1.83 -12.57
N ALA A 313 -2.24 -0.94 -13.35
CA ALA A 313 -1.76 0.42 -13.53
C ALA A 313 -1.75 1.21 -12.22
N LYS A 314 -2.83 1.10 -11.44
CA LYS A 314 -2.94 1.76 -10.13
C LYS A 314 -2.01 1.10 -9.12
N LEU A 315 -1.92 -0.23 -9.08
CA LEU A 315 -0.97 -0.94 -8.22
C LEU A 315 0.47 -0.52 -8.50
N LYS A 316 0.85 -0.36 -9.78
CA LYS A 316 2.17 0.13 -10.18
C LYS A 316 2.43 1.56 -9.72
N GLU A 317 1.45 2.45 -9.86
CA GLU A 317 1.52 3.82 -9.32
C GLU A 317 1.63 3.83 -7.79
N GLU A 318 0.93 2.92 -7.13
CA GLU A 318 0.92 2.82 -5.67
C GLU A 318 2.26 2.26 -5.13
N LEU A 319 2.89 1.34 -5.87
CA LEU A 319 4.20 0.78 -5.56
C LEU A 319 5.34 1.74 -5.91
N SER A 320 5.21 2.56 -6.94
CA SER A 320 6.26 3.51 -7.35
C SER A 320 6.57 4.59 -6.31
N VAL A 321 5.66 4.80 -5.36
CA VAL A 321 5.85 5.72 -4.23
C VAL A 321 6.80 5.13 -3.18
N ILE A 322 6.86 3.80 -3.08
CA ILE A 322 7.68 3.07 -2.09
C ILE A 322 8.96 2.57 -2.74
N VAL A 323 8.87 2.12 -3.99
CA VAL A 323 9.99 1.59 -4.76
C VAL A 323 10.57 2.73 -5.61
N PRO A 324 11.85 3.09 -5.43
CA PRO A 324 12.51 4.11 -6.25
C PRO A 324 12.67 3.58 -7.68
N LEU A 325 11.64 3.76 -8.50
CA LEU A 325 11.63 3.32 -9.90
C LEU A 325 12.66 4.07 -10.76
N GLU A 326 13.20 5.19 -10.28
CA GLU A 326 14.26 5.95 -10.96
C GLU A 326 15.60 5.19 -11.03
N LEU A 327 15.76 4.13 -10.22
CA LEU A 327 16.94 3.28 -10.21
C LEU A 327 16.86 2.09 -11.19
N TRP A 328 15.72 1.91 -11.87
CA TRP A 328 15.43 0.77 -12.74
C TRP A 328 15.01 1.21 -14.15
#